data_AF-A0A1B6MBQ7-F1
#
_entry.id   AF-A0A1B6MBQ7-F1
#
_cell.length_a   1.000
_cell.length_b   1.000
_cell.length_c   1.000
_cell.angle_alpha   90.00
_cell.angle_beta   90.00
_cell.angle_gamma   90.00
#
_symmetry.space_group_name_H-M   'P 1'
#
loop_
_entity.id
_entity.type
_entity.pdbx_description
1 polymer ?
#
loop_
_entity_poly.entity_id
_entity_poly.type
_entity_poly.pdbx_seq_one_letter_code
_entity_poly.pdbx_strand_id
1 'polypeptide(L)'
;MPSRNTEGLLARVNFPLYTLQMLTSRHVIVGGGGGSSKTGVANGFEIFELSFNGKRFVVEEMMRHETGPSVVMNCASLNTHKKIFLVAGQESHCQLYMVTSEIVSRKRNTSTSVS
;
A
#
# COMPACT_ATOMS: atom_id res chain seq x y z
N MET A 1 27.09 -14.75 1.34
CA MET A 1 25.90 -14.09 1.92
C MET A 1 24.80 -15.14 2.01
N PRO A 2 24.27 -15.49 3.20
CA PRO A 2 23.17 -16.45 3.29
C PRO A 2 21.95 -15.85 2.58
N SER A 3 21.30 -16.61 1.70
CA SER A 3 20.05 -16.18 1.07
C SER A 3 18.99 -16.03 2.16
N ARG A 4 18.54 -14.81 2.42
CA ARG A 4 17.39 -14.57 3.32
C ARG A 4 16.22 -15.40 2.81
N ASN A 5 15.74 -16.36 3.61
CA ASN A 5 14.51 -17.07 3.31
C ASN A 5 13.38 -16.04 3.18
N THR A 6 12.87 -15.84 1.96
CA THR A 6 11.79 -14.88 1.63
C THR A 6 10.41 -15.53 1.70
N GLU A 7 10.31 -16.75 2.22
CA GLU A 7 9.02 -17.37 2.54
C GLU A 7 8.21 -16.45 3.45
N GLY A 8 7.00 -16.08 3.00
CA GLY A 8 6.09 -15.19 3.72
C GLY A 8 6.25 -13.70 3.44
N LEU A 9 7.26 -13.26 2.66
CA LEU A 9 7.36 -11.84 2.26
C LEU A 9 6.29 -11.51 1.20
N LEU A 10 5.35 -10.63 1.55
CA LEU A 10 4.29 -10.19 0.64
C LEU A 10 4.75 -9.05 -0.27
N ALA A 11 5.22 -7.94 0.29
CA ALA A 11 5.65 -6.76 -0.46
C ALA A 11 6.98 -6.20 0.06
N ARG A 12 7.68 -5.48 -0.82
CA ARG A 12 8.77 -4.58 -0.45
C ARG A 12 8.36 -3.17 -0.82
N VAL A 13 8.37 -2.28 0.16
CA VAL A 13 8.24 -0.83 -0.04
C VAL A 13 9.61 -0.17 -0.01
N ASN A 14 9.73 0.99 -0.65
CA ASN A 14 10.98 1.75 -0.75
C ASN A 14 11.13 2.86 0.29
N PHE A 15 10.33 2.83 1.37
CA PHE A 15 10.42 3.74 2.51
C PHE A 15 10.24 3.00 3.85
N PRO A 16 10.77 3.53 4.97
CA PRO A 16 10.51 3.00 6.30
C PRO A 16 9.00 2.99 6.62
N LEU A 17 8.47 1.85 7.05
CA LEU A 17 7.05 1.69 7.41
C LEU A 17 6.80 2.09 8.86
N TYR A 18 5.77 2.91 9.07
CA TYR A 18 5.32 3.32 10.41
C TYR A 18 3.90 2.86 10.73
N THR A 19 3.07 2.64 9.71
CA THR A 19 1.67 2.24 9.91
C THR A 19 1.23 1.21 8.90
N LEU A 20 0.29 0.36 9.32
CA LEU A 20 -0.40 -0.63 8.50
C LEU A 20 -1.86 -0.68 8.96
N GLN A 21 -2.79 -0.69 8.01
CA GLN A 21 -4.22 -0.77 8.32
C GLN A 21 -4.98 -1.49 7.20
N MET A 22 -6.06 -2.18 7.54
CA MET A 22 -6.99 -2.72 6.55
C MET A 22 -7.95 -1.64 6.05
N LEU A 23 -8.10 -1.50 4.72
CA LEU A 23 -9.12 -0.66 4.09
C LEU A 23 -10.40 -1.44 3.77
N THR A 24 -10.22 -2.69 3.34
CA THR A 24 -11.28 -3.68 3.09
C THR A 24 -10.74 -5.06 3.46
N SER A 25 -11.56 -6.11 3.35
CA SER A 25 -11.10 -7.50 3.57
C SER A 25 -9.97 -7.95 2.62
N ARG A 26 -9.77 -7.26 1.50
CA ARG A 26 -8.74 -7.58 0.50
C ARG A 26 -7.74 -6.47 0.25
N HIS A 27 -7.81 -5.35 0.96
CA HIS A 27 -6.91 -4.22 0.71
C HIS A 27 -6.26 -3.76 2.00
N VAL A 28 -4.93 -3.69 1.98
CA VAL A 28 -4.12 -3.17 3.07
C VAL A 28 -3.48 -1.85 2.61
N ILE A 29 -3.45 -0.88 3.50
CA ILE A 29 -2.65 0.33 3.34
C ILE A 29 -1.44 0.25 4.25
N VAL A 30 -0.29 0.66 3.72
CA VAL A 30 0.94 0.85 4.49
C VAL A 30 1.41 2.28 4.31
N GLY A 31 1.85 2.92 5.39
CA GLY A 31 2.29 4.32 5.38
C GLY A 31 3.63 4.48 6.08
N GLY A 32 4.39 5.48 5.65
CA GLY A 32 5.71 5.74 6.19
C GLY A 32 6.48 6.82 5.44
N GLY A 33 7.79 6.84 5.66
CA GLY A 33 8.66 7.83 5.04
C GLY A 33 10.03 7.98 5.70
N GLY A 34 10.92 8.70 5.01
CA GLY A 34 12.28 8.99 5.45
C GLY A 34 12.43 10.27 6.28
N GLY A 35 11.34 11.00 6.55
CA GLY A 35 11.41 12.29 7.23
C GLY A 35 11.64 13.45 6.26
N SER A 36 11.84 14.63 6.85
CA SER A 36 12.17 15.88 6.15
C SER A 36 13.65 15.97 5.71
N SER A 37 14.45 14.92 5.94
CA SER A 37 15.91 14.93 5.86
C SER A 37 16.50 14.91 4.43
N LYS A 38 15.70 15.07 3.38
CA LYS A 38 16.11 15.06 1.94
C LYS A 38 17.03 13.88 1.56
N THR A 39 16.81 12.72 2.17
CA THR A 39 17.61 11.50 1.94
C THR A 39 17.33 10.82 0.60
N GLY A 40 16.39 11.33 -0.19
CA GLY A 40 15.88 10.68 -1.41
C GLY A 40 14.84 9.58 -1.14
N VAL A 41 14.47 9.36 0.13
CA VAL A 41 13.41 8.44 0.51
C VAL A 41 12.07 9.16 0.48
N ALA A 42 11.11 8.63 -0.28
CA ALA A 42 9.77 9.20 -0.40
C ALA A 42 8.97 9.06 0.91
N ASN A 43 8.05 9.99 1.11
CA ASN A 43 7.06 9.94 2.19
C ASN A 43 5.67 9.72 1.58
N GLY A 44 4.86 8.88 2.23
CA GLY A 44 3.52 8.63 1.73
C GLY A 44 2.93 7.32 2.21
N PHE A 45 2.01 6.80 1.40
CA PHE A 45 1.38 5.51 1.63
C PHE A 45 1.14 4.76 0.33
N GLU A 46 1.04 3.43 0.45
CA GLU A 46 0.74 2.52 -0.64
C GLU A 46 -0.42 1.59 -0.25
N ILE A 47 -1.28 1.29 -1.22
CA ILE A 47 -2.41 0.36 -1.07
C ILE A 47 -2.10 -0.89 -1.88
N PHE A 48 -2.21 -2.06 -1.23
CA PHE A 48 -2.02 -3.35 -1.85
C PHE A 48 -3.32 -4.16 -1.82
N GLU A 49 -3.66 -4.83 -2.92
CA GLU A 49 -4.68 -5.87 -2.93
C GLU A 49 -4.04 -7.21 -2.50
N LEU A 50 -4.65 -7.89 -1.54
CA LEU A 50 -4.31 -9.21 -1.04
C LEU A 50 -5.17 -10.26 -1.76
N SER A 51 -4.54 -11.27 -2.34
CA SER A 51 -5.22 -12.41 -2.94
C SER A 51 -4.53 -13.73 -2.63
N PHE A 52 -5.27 -14.84 -2.70
CA PHE A 52 -4.73 -16.19 -2.55
C PHE A 52 -4.72 -16.88 -3.91
N ASN A 53 -3.55 -17.30 -4.37
CA ASN A 53 -3.38 -17.90 -5.70
C ASN A 53 -3.57 -19.43 -5.72
N GLY A 54 -4.12 -20.02 -4.66
CA GLY A 54 -4.25 -21.46 -4.49
C GLY A 54 -3.09 -22.12 -3.74
N LYS A 55 -1.94 -21.44 -3.58
CA LYS A 55 -0.77 -21.96 -2.85
C LYS A 55 -0.30 -21.02 -1.75
N ARG A 56 -0.28 -19.72 -2.01
CA ARG A 56 0.19 -18.69 -1.08
C ARG A 56 -0.60 -17.40 -1.24
N PHE A 57 -0.54 -16.55 -0.22
CA PHE A 57 -0.97 -15.17 -0.35
C PHE A 57 0.02 -14.41 -1.25
N VAL A 58 -0.53 -13.59 -2.12
CA VAL A 58 0.19 -12.67 -3.00
C VAL A 58 -0.44 -11.29 -2.86
N VAL A 59 0.36 -10.27 -3.14
CA VAL A 59 -0.10 -8.88 -3.12
C VAL A 59 0.23 -8.19 -4.44
N GLU A 60 -0.64 -7.29 -4.84
CA GLU A 60 -0.44 -6.41 -6.00
C GLU A 60 -0.60 -4.97 -5.55
N GLU A 61 0.34 -4.09 -5.92
CA GLU A 61 0.26 -2.66 -5.65
C GLU A 61 -0.87 -2.05 -6.49
N MET A 62 -1.86 -1.46 -5.82
CA MET A 62 -3.00 -0.81 -6.47
C MET A 62 -2.76 0.68 -6.66
N MET A 63 -2.12 1.32 -5.68
CA MET A 63 -1.92 2.77 -5.67
C MET A 63 -0.78 3.15 -4.73
N ARG A 64 -0.02 4.16 -5.15
CA ARG A 64 0.95 4.89 -4.34
C ARG A 64 0.56 6.36 -4.29
N HIS A 65 0.62 6.95 -3.10
CA HIS A 65 0.37 8.38 -2.90
C HIS A 65 1.52 8.99 -2.10
N GLU A 66 2.20 9.97 -2.70
CA GLU A 66 3.27 10.71 -2.05
C GLU A 66 2.73 11.97 -1.37
N THR A 67 3.17 12.20 -0.14
CA THR A 67 2.74 13.30 0.73
C THR A 67 3.77 14.44 0.78
N GLY A 68 4.73 14.42 -0.15
CA GLY A 68 5.81 15.40 -0.22
C GLY A 68 6.70 15.37 1.02
N PRO A 69 6.87 16.49 1.75
CA PRO A 69 7.73 16.54 2.93
C PRO A 69 7.11 15.86 4.16
N SER A 70 5.79 15.64 4.17
CA SER A 70 5.05 15.18 5.34
C SER A 70 5.11 13.66 5.48
N VAL A 71 5.65 13.13 6.59
CA VAL A 71 5.69 11.67 6.80
C VAL A 71 4.38 11.14 7.36
N VAL A 72 3.89 10.01 6.82
CA VAL A 72 2.75 9.29 7.41
C VAL A 72 3.23 8.44 8.59
N MET A 73 2.88 8.86 9.80
CA MET A 73 3.32 8.24 11.05
C MET A 73 2.30 7.24 11.60
N ASN A 74 1.02 7.50 11.39
CA ASN A 74 -0.10 6.65 11.78
C ASN A 74 -1.26 6.83 10.81
N CYS A 75 -2.22 5.90 10.83
CA CYS A 75 -3.46 6.08 10.11
C CYS A 75 -4.64 5.37 10.76
N ALA A 76 -5.84 5.85 10.49
CA ALA A 76 -7.09 5.16 10.79
C ALA A 76 -7.97 5.13 9.53
N SER A 77 -8.70 4.03 9.36
CA SER A 77 -9.64 3.85 8.26
C SER A 77 -11.07 3.69 8.80
N LEU A 78 -12.03 4.29 8.10
CA LEU A 78 -13.45 4.06 8.30
C LEU A 78 -14.07 3.65 6.98
N ASN A 79 -14.47 2.39 6.89
CA ASN A 79 -15.19 1.88 5.74
C ASN A 79 -16.70 2.00 5.98
N THR A 80 -17.37 2.76 5.12
CA THR A 80 -18.82 2.87 5.05
C THR A 80 -19.32 2.22 3.76
N HIS A 81 -20.60 1.86 3.68
CA HIS A 81 -21.20 1.21 2.51
C HIS A 81 -20.94 1.91 1.16
N LYS A 82 -20.63 3.21 1.15
CA LYS A 82 -20.42 4.00 -0.07
C LYS A 82 -19.00 4.54 -0.25
N LYS A 83 -18.24 4.67 0.83
CA LYS A 83 -16.97 5.42 0.85
C LYS A 83 -16.02 4.86 1.91
N ILE A 84 -14.74 4.87 1.60
CA ILE A 84 -13.69 4.58 2.56
C ILE A 84 -13.02 5.91 2.89
N PHE A 85 -12.99 6.25 4.18
CA PHE A 85 -12.26 7.40 4.69
C PHE A 85 -10.95 6.92 5.30
N LEU A 86 -9.88 7.62 5.01
CA LEU A 86 -8.55 7.39 5.56
C LEU A 86 -8.09 8.69 6.19
N VAL A 87 -7.72 8.65 7.47
CA VAL A 87 -7.03 9.76 8.13
C VAL A 87 -5.58 9.35 8.34
N ALA A 88 -4.65 10.14 7.82
CA ALA A 88 -3.22 9.93 7.99
C ALA A 88 -2.63 11.01 8.89
N GLY A 89 -1.98 10.60 9.98
CA GLY A 89 -1.20 11.50 10.82
C GLY A 89 0.12 11.85 10.14
N GLN A 90 0.29 13.13 9.81
CA GLN A 90 1.39 13.73 9.07
C GLN A 90 2.19 14.67 9.97
N GLU A 91 2.94 14.10 10.90
CA GLU A 91 3.70 14.82 11.94
C GLU A 91 2.82 15.78 12.77
N SER A 92 2.69 17.04 12.32
CA SER A 92 1.99 18.13 13.03
C SER A 92 0.48 18.24 12.71
N HIS A 93 -0.02 17.50 11.73
CA HIS A 93 -1.42 17.57 11.31
C HIS A 93 -1.97 16.21 10.89
N CYS A 94 -3.29 16.11 10.74
CA CYS A 94 -3.95 14.93 10.20
C CYS A 94 -4.61 15.29 8.88
N GLN A 95 -4.31 14.52 7.83
CA GLN A 95 -4.92 14.70 6.52
C GLN A 95 -6.00 13.63 6.30
N LEU A 96 -7.21 14.07 5.96
CA LEU A 96 -8.32 13.20 5.56
C LEU A 96 -8.27 12.96 4.04
N TYR A 97 -8.38 11.70 3.65
CA TYR A 97 -8.48 11.21 2.29
C TYR A 97 -9.78 10.42 2.12
N MET A 98 -10.38 10.55 0.93
CA MET A 98 -11.49 9.71 0.52
C MET A 98 -10.99 8.72 -0.53
N VAL A 99 -11.03 7.43 -0.19
CA VAL A 99 -10.62 6.34 -1.08
C VAL A 99 -11.85 5.78 -1.76
N THR A 100 -11.84 5.80 -3.09
CA THR A 100 -12.88 5.22 -3.95
C THR A 100 -12.34 3.98 -4.63
N SER A 101 -13.12 2.90 -4.61
CA SER A 101 -12.79 1.66 -5.31
C SER A 101 -13.57 1.60 -6.62
N GLU A 102 -12.89 1.32 -7.72
CA GLU A 102 -13.51 1.05 -9.02
C GLU A 102 -13.18 -0.38 -9.44
N ILE A 103 -14.16 -1.11 -9.97
CA ILE A 103 -13.94 -2.46 -10.49
C ILE A 103 -13.34 -2.33 -11.88
N VAL A 104 -12.04 -2.59 -11.99
CA VAL A 104 -11.34 -2.59 -13.27
C VAL A 104 -11.28 -4.02 -13.80
N SER A 105 -11.97 -4.30 -14.92
CA SER A 105 -11.84 -5.59 -15.59
C SER A 105 -10.47 -5.66 -16.28
N ARG A 106 -9.54 -6.44 -15.74
CA ARG A 106 -8.24 -6.67 -16.38
C ARG A 106 -8.37 -7.67 -17.52
N LYS A 107 -8.03 -7.28 -18.75
CA LYS A 107 -7.82 -8.26 -19.84
C LYS A 107 -6.59 -9.09 -19.48
N ARG A 108 -6.76 -10.41 -19.38
CA ARG A 108 -5.63 -11.34 -19.26
C ARG A 108 -4.81 -11.23 -20.55
N ASN A 109 -3.59 -10.72 -20.47
CA ASN A 109 -2.62 -10.86 -21.55
C ASN A 109 -2.23 -12.33 -21.61
N THR A 110 -2.90 -13.10 -22.46
CA THR A 110 -2.41 -14.39 -22.92
C THR A 110 -1.23 -14.11 -23.85
N SER A 111 -0.03 -13.98 -23.29
CA SER A 111 1.19 -14.17 -24.08
C SER A 111 1.31 -15.66 -24.39
N THR A 112 0.59 -16.09 -25.42
CA THR A 112 0.81 -17.33 -26.14
C THR A 112 1.89 -17.08 -27.18
N SER A 113 3.07 -17.67 -26.98
CA SER A 113 4.01 -18.12 -28.03
C SER A 113 5.13 -18.84 -27.26
N VAL A 114 5.13 -20.16 -27.10
CA VAL A 114 5.36 -21.20 -28.13
C VAL A 114 6.24 -20.68 -29.27
N SER A 115 7.55 -20.87 -29.11
CA SER A 115 8.46 -21.57 -30.04
C SER A 115 9.79 -21.77 -29.32
#